data_AF-A0AAE0A1V8-F1
#
_entry.id   AF-A0AAE0A1V8-F1
#
_cell.length_a   1.000
_cell.length_b   1.000
_cell.length_c   1.000
_cell.angle_alpha   90.00
_cell.angle_beta   90.00
_cell.angle_gamma   90.00
#
_symmetry.space_group_name_H-M   'P 1'
#
loop_
_entity.id
_entity.type
_entity.pdbx_description
1 polymer ?
#
loop_
_entity_poly.entity_id
_entity_poly.type
_entity_poly.pdbx_seq_one_letter_code
_entity_poly.pdbx_strand_id
1 'polypeptide(L)'
;MVAKGELRVSISKKEVVAAELPLQEHWLPLSNMYLLLPAVDVGVLFCYQNTTSHGFGAMVGALKKAMAKALVSYYALAGEMVPTPLATQLKCGGLVVGCTFDHRVADAYSANMFLVSWADMAQSKPIFRLPSFRRSLLNPKRPGCVDPTLDDMYVPTSTLPPPKQPLEDDDDDLISRIYYVTIDQLNHLQSLATSDGHKRTKWWHSVTPETTTKLQKWESLLMEGVGYVKEEARSIHG
;
A
#
# COMPACT_ATOMS: atom_id res chain seq x y z
N MET A 1 -20.94 -15.18 -15.31
CA MET A 1 -20.43 -14.02 -16.07
C MET A 1 -20.66 -12.78 -15.22
N VAL A 2 -19.65 -12.32 -14.49
CA VAL A 2 -19.70 -11.01 -13.83
C VAL A 2 -19.56 -9.96 -14.93
N ALA A 3 -20.57 -9.14 -15.13
CA ALA A 3 -20.52 -8.07 -16.12
C ALA A 3 -19.32 -7.16 -15.82
N LYS A 4 -18.43 -6.95 -16.80
CA LYS A 4 -17.43 -5.87 -16.81
C LYS A 4 -18.19 -4.54 -16.82
N GLY A 5 -18.63 -4.07 -15.65
CA GLY A 5 -19.20 -2.75 -15.50
C GLY A 5 -18.11 -1.71 -15.63
N GLU A 6 -18.13 -0.92 -16.70
CA GLU A 6 -17.20 0.19 -16.89
C GLU A 6 -17.50 1.29 -15.85
N LEU A 7 -16.57 1.52 -14.92
CA LEU A 7 -16.68 2.58 -13.92
C LEU A 7 -16.21 3.91 -14.53
N ARG A 8 -17.16 4.83 -14.75
CA ARG A 8 -16.84 6.20 -15.19
C ARG A 8 -16.57 7.11 -14.00
N VAL A 9 -15.37 7.67 -13.95
CA VAL A 9 -14.93 8.64 -12.93
C VAL A 9 -14.54 9.94 -13.63
N SER A 10 -15.00 11.09 -13.12
CA SER A 10 -14.60 12.41 -13.60
C SER A 10 -13.84 13.17 -12.51
N ILE A 11 -12.77 13.87 -12.90
CA ILE A 11 -12.02 14.72 -11.99
C ILE A 11 -12.76 16.04 -11.86
N SER A 12 -13.22 16.36 -10.65
CA SER A 12 -13.89 17.63 -10.35
C SER A 12 -12.90 18.74 -10.00
N LYS A 13 -11.82 18.41 -9.26
CA LYS A 13 -10.83 19.38 -8.81
C LYS A 13 -9.47 18.70 -8.58
N LYS A 14 -8.40 19.38 -8.96
CA LYS A 14 -7.01 19.05 -8.61
C LYS A 14 -6.40 20.28 -7.93
N GLU A 15 -5.75 20.08 -6.78
CA GLU A 15 -5.11 21.14 -6.03
C GLU A 15 -3.94 20.59 -5.21
N VAL A 16 -3.04 21.48 -4.82
CA VAL A 16 -1.90 21.16 -3.95
C VAL A 16 -2.28 21.51 -2.51
N VAL A 17 -2.08 20.58 -1.58
CA VAL A 17 -2.24 20.81 -0.15
C VAL A 17 -0.87 21.06 0.45
N ALA A 18 -0.60 22.32 0.80
CA ALA A 18 0.63 22.68 1.49
C ALA A 18 0.58 22.29 2.97
N ALA A 19 1.74 22.02 3.57
CA ALA A 19 1.86 21.83 5.00
C ALA A 19 1.51 23.12 5.77
N GLU A 20 0.94 22.98 6.95
CA GLU A 20 0.72 24.11 7.87
C GLU A 20 2.06 24.64 8.42
N LEU A 21 2.12 25.93 8.76
CA LEU A 21 3.33 26.50 9.37
C LEU A 21 3.33 26.29 10.90
N PRO A 22 4.52 26.14 11.53
CA PRO A 22 5.86 26.17 10.92
C PRO A 22 6.26 24.81 10.33
N LEU A 23 6.81 24.82 9.10
CA LEU A 23 7.36 23.62 8.46
C LEU A 23 8.87 23.51 8.74
N GLN A 24 9.35 22.30 8.98
CA GLN A 24 10.80 22.04 9.06
C GLN A 24 11.40 21.86 7.67
N GLU A 25 12.27 22.80 7.25
CA GLU A 25 12.97 22.77 5.96
C GLU A 25 14.29 21.97 6.05
N HIS A 26 14.20 20.68 6.38
CA HIS A 26 15.37 19.80 6.36
C HIS A 26 15.40 18.97 5.08
N TRP A 27 16.47 19.13 4.29
CA TRP A 27 16.76 18.22 3.19
C TRP A 27 17.20 16.86 3.75
N LEU A 28 16.44 15.82 3.41
CA LEU A 28 16.75 14.46 3.81
C LEU A 28 17.35 13.70 2.63
N PRO A 29 18.65 13.37 2.63
CA PRO A 29 19.20 12.49 1.62
C PRO A 29 18.51 11.12 1.69
N LEU A 30 18.26 10.53 0.52
CA LEU A 30 17.77 9.15 0.43
C LEU A 30 18.82 8.22 1.05
N SER A 31 18.37 7.27 1.87
CA SER A 31 19.29 6.23 2.35
C SER A 31 19.53 5.18 1.26
N ASN A 32 20.65 4.48 1.34
CA ASN A 32 21.01 3.41 0.39
C ASN A 32 19.91 2.36 0.23
N MET A 33 19.11 2.12 1.28
CA MET A 33 17.98 1.19 1.23
C MET A 33 16.90 1.63 0.23
N TYR A 34 16.61 2.93 0.14
CA TYR A 34 15.60 3.45 -0.78
C TYR A 34 16.14 3.65 -2.22
N LEU A 35 17.46 3.76 -2.40
CA LEU A 35 18.08 3.81 -3.73
C LEU A 35 17.95 2.49 -4.51
N LEU A 36 17.73 1.38 -3.80
CA LEU A 36 17.56 0.05 -4.39
C LEU A 36 16.12 -0.22 -4.85
N LEU A 37 15.18 0.66 -4.52
CA LEU A 37 13.77 0.50 -4.88
C LEU A 37 13.50 1.13 -6.25
N PRO A 38 12.71 0.46 -7.11
CA PRO A 38 12.33 1.03 -8.39
C PRO A 38 11.40 2.23 -8.20
N ALA A 39 11.41 3.15 -9.17
CA ALA A 39 10.46 4.26 -9.22
C ALA A 39 9.07 3.74 -9.63
N VAL A 40 8.31 3.26 -8.65
CA VAL A 40 6.96 2.72 -8.83
C VAL A 40 6.01 3.40 -7.86
N ASP A 41 4.87 3.83 -8.37
CA ASP A 41 3.79 4.34 -7.55
C ASP A 41 2.99 3.18 -6.94
N VAL A 42 2.90 3.17 -5.62
CA VAL A 42 2.07 2.25 -4.85
C VAL A 42 0.81 2.97 -4.39
N GLY A 43 -0.35 2.48 -4.81
CA GLY A 43 -1.65 3.03 -4.44
C GLY A 43 -2.35 2.19 -3.38
N VAL A 44 -2.99 2.88 -2.42
CA VAL A 44 -3.98 2.28 -1.53
C VAL A 44 -5.31 3.00 -1.69
N LEU A 45 -6.41 2.23 -1.64
CA LEU A 45 -7.78 2.73 -1.70
C LEU A 45 -8.54 2.27 -0.46
N PHE A 46 -9.26 3.20 0.18
CA PHE A 46 -10.15 2.95 1.30
C PHE A 46 -11.58 3.31 0.90
N CYS A 47 -12.49 2.34 0.98
CA CYS A 47 -13.89 2.52 0.67
C CYS A 47 -14.71 2.70 1.96
N TYR A 48 -15.39 3.83 2.08
CA TYR A 48 -16.24 4.16 3.22
C TYR A 48 -17.69 4.24 2.77
N GLN A 49 -18.56 3.56 3.52
CA GLN A 49 -20.00 3.78 3.40
C GLN A 49 -20.36 5.16 3.92
N ASN A 50 -21.36 5.80 3.31
CA ASN A 50 -21.82 7.08 3.79
C ASN A 50 -22.64 6.89 5.07
N THR A 51 -22.04 7.19 6.21
CA THR A 51 -22.69 7.13 7.53
C THR A 51 -22.98 8.51 8.10
N THR A 52 -22.62 9.58 7.40
CA THR A 52 -22.67 10.95 7.92
C THR A 52 -23.62 11.83 7.12
N SER A 53 -24.27 12.79 7.78
CA SER A 53 -25.07 13.84 7.14
C SER A 53 -24.23 14.93 6.47
N HIS A 54 -22.89 14.82 6.51
CA HIS A 54 -21.98 15.83 5.97
C HIS A 54 -21.91 15.75 4.45
N GLY A 55 -21.98 16.91 3.79
CA GLY A 55 -21.78 17.00 2.35
C GLY A 55 -20.35 16.61 1.95
N PHE A 56 -20.19 16.06 0.75
CA PHE A 56 -18.88 15.64 0.21
C PHE A 56 -17.81 16.74 0.29
N GLY A 57 -18.17 17.99 -0.03
CA GLY A 57 -17.25 19.13 0.07
C GLY A 57 -16.74 19.38 1.49
N ALA A 58 -17.57 19.17 2.52
CA ALA A 58 -17.16 19.30 3.91
C ALA A 58 -16.18 18.18 4.32
N MET A 59 -16.44 16.94 3.90
CA MET A 59 -15.53 15.81 4.12
C MET A 59 -14.17 16.04 3.46
N VAL A 60 -14.16 16.46 2.20
CA VAL A 60 -12.94 16.80 1.46
C VAL A 60 -12.20 17.97 2.14
N GLY A 61 -12.93 18.99 2.62
CA GLY A 61 -12.34 20.09 3.38
C GLY A 61 -11.67 19.62 4.68
N ALA A 62 -12.30 18.71 5.42
CA ALA A 62 -11.74 18.11 6.62
C ALA A 62 -10.47 17.29 6.32
N LEU A 63 -10.51 16.46 5.26
CA LEU A 63 -9.36 15.67 4.81
C LEU A 63 -8.17 16.55 4.40
N LYS A 64 -8.41 17.64 3.67
CA LYS A 64 -7.37 18.61 3.28
C LYS A 64 -6.75 19.30 4.49
N LYS A 65 -7.58 19.79 5.41
CA LYS A 65 -7.12 20.42 6.65
C LYS A 65 -6.29 19.45 7.50
N ALA A 66 -6.73 18.20 7.59
CA ALA A 66 -6.00 17.16 8.29
C ALA A 66 -4.66 16.83 7.61
N MET A 67 -4.63 16.82 6.27
CA MET A 67 -3.40 16.56 5.52
C MET A 67 -2.39 17.69 5.74
N ALA A 68 -2.80 18.96 5.64
CA ALA A 68 -1.94 20.11 5.90
C ALA A 68 -1.27 20.03 7.28
N LYS A 69 -2.04 19.60 8.30
CA LYS A 69 -1.52 19.35 9.65
C LYS A 69 -0.58 18.16 9.71
N ALA A 70 -0.90 17.05 9.04
CA ALA A 70 -0.09 15.83 9.07
C ALA A 70 1.30 16.10 8.48
N LEU A 71 1.34 16.85 7.38
CA LEU A 71 2.57 17.22 6.69
C LEU A 71 3.53 18.05 7.56
N VAL A 72 3.08 18.69 8.64
CA VAL A 72 3.98 19.36 9.61
C VAL A 72 4.90 18.35 10.29
N SER A 73 4.32 17.24 10.78
CA SER A 73 5.08 16.17 11.43
C SER A 73 5.78 15.28 10.41
N TYR A 74 5.16 15.08 9.25
CA TYR A 74 5.66 14.28 8.14
C TYR A 74 6.29 15.16 7.06
N TYR A 75 7.11 16.14 7.45
CA TYR A 75 7.66 17.15 6.53
C TYR A 75 8.44 16.56 5.35
N ALA A 76 9.04 15.38 5.51
CA ALA A 76 9.71 14.66 4.44
C ALA A 76 8.78 14.32 3.25
N LEU A 77 7.47 14.24 3.52
CA LEU A 77 6.43 13.96 2.53
C LEU A 77 5.86 15.24 1.90
N ALA A 78 6.26 16.42 2.36
CA ALA A 78 5.84 17.72 1.80
C ALA A 78 6.81 18.26 0.74
N GLY A 79 7.85 17.49 0.38
CA GLY A 79 8.86 17.83 -0.63
C GLY A 79 8.39 17.56 -2.07
N GLU A 80 9.27 17.05 -2.93
CA GLU A 80 8.90 16.74 -4.33
C GLU A 80 8.21 15.37 -4.49
N MET A 81 8.54 14.41 -3.62
CA MET A 81 7.96 13.06 -3.64
C MET A 81 6.77 12.97 -2.67
N VAL A 82 5.67 13.62 -3.04
CA VAL A 82 4.49 13.83 -2.18
C VAL A 82 3.48 12.69 -2.36
N PRO A 83 2.86 12.20 -1.27
CA PRO A 83 1.68 11.36 -1.37
C PRO A 83 0.56 12.07 -2.13
N THR A 84 -0.04 11.43 -3.13
CA THR A 84 -1.14 12.03 -3.90
C THR A 84 -2.49 11.51 -3.39
N PRO A 85 -3.17 12.24 -2.50
CA PRO A 85 -4.49 11.83 -2.04
C PRO A 85 -5.54 12.04 -3.13
N LEU A 86 -6.51 11.14 -3.17
CA LEU A 86 -7.69 11.21 -4.00
C LEU A 86 -8.93 11.03 -3.12
N ALA A 87 -9.97 11.82 -3.37
CA ALA A 87 -11.27 11.63 -2.74
C ALA A 87 -12.34 11.57 -3.84
N THR A 88 -13.03 10.43 -3.93
CA THR A 88 -14.04 10.16 -4.95
C THR A 88 -15.37 9.87 -4.30
N GLN A 89 -16.41 10.62 -4.67
CA GLN A 89 -17.78 10.33 -4.25
C GLN A 89 -18.41 9.31 -5.19
N LEU A 90 -19.02 8.28 -4.61
CA LEU A 90 -19.81 7.29 -5.34
C LEU A 90 -21.27 7.75 -5.47
N LYS A 91 -21.99 7.24 -6.47
CA LYS A 91 -23.42 7.55 -6.68
C LYS A 91 -24.30 7.17 -5.49
N CYS A 92 -23.93 6.14 -4.74
CA CYS A 92 -24.59 5.74 -3.49
C CYS A 92 -24.26 6.65 -2.29
N GLY A 93 -23.54 7.76 -2.51
CA GLY A 93 -23.06 8.66 -1.47
C GLY A 93 -21.78 8.22 -0.78
N GLY A 94 -21.33 6.96 -0.96
CA GLY A 94 -20.09 6.44 -0.40
C GLY A 94 -18.86 7.25 -0.81
N LEU A 95 -17.80 7.18 -0.01
CA LEU A 95 -16.55 7.91 -0.22
C LEU A 95 -15.41 6.91 -0.43
N VAL A 96 -14.67 7.06 -1.52
CA VAL A 96 -13.39 6.36 -1.71
C VAL A 96 -12.27 7.36 -1.47
N VAL A 97 -11.40 7.07 -0.52
CA VAL A 97 -10.17 7.83 -0.27
C VAL A 97 -9.00 7.00 -0.76
N GLY A 98 -8.29 7.53 -1.76
CA GLY A 98 -7.06 6.95 -2.28
C GLY A 98 -5.84 7.71 -1.84
N CYS A 99 -4.69 7.05 -1.81
CA CYS A 99 -3.40 7.71 -1.70
C CYS A 99 -2.36 6.91 -2.49
N THR A 100 -1.61 7.58 -3.35
CA THR A 100 -0.46 6.98 -4.05
C THR A 100 0.85 7.52 -3.49
N PHE A 101 1.85 6.65 -3.41
CA PHE A 101 3.18 6.96 -2.89
C PHE A 101 4.23 6.44 -3.87
N ASP A 102 5.27 7.23 -4.12
CA ASP A 102 6.49 6.69 -4.72
C ASP A 102 7.15 5.73 -3.70
N HIS A 103 7.33 4.47 -4.10
CA HIS A 103 7.85 3.42 -3.21
C HIS A 103 9.25 3.78 -2.64
N ARG A 104 10.00 4.67 -3.28
CA ARG A 104 11.31 5.15 -2.81
C ARG A 104 11.23 6.08 -1.60
N VAL A 105 10.04 6.51 -1.21
CA VAL A 105 9.83 7.44 -0.10
C VAL A 105 9.56 6.71 1.21
N ALA A 106 8.79 5.63 1.15
CA ALA A 106 8.29 4.93 2.32
C ALA A 106 8.05 3.45 2.02
N ASP A 107 8.28 2.60 3.02
CA ASP A 107 7.77 1.24 3.02
C ASP A 107 6.28 1.21 3.44
N ALA A 108 5.65 0.04 3.36
CA ALA A 108 4.24 -0.11 3.73
C ALA A 108 3.97 0.28 5.19
N TYR A 109 4.92 0.06 6.10
CA TYR A 109 4.76 0.42 7.52
C TYR A 109 4.73 1.93 7.71
N SER A 110 5.70 2.64 7.14
CA SER A 110 5.82 4.10 7.24
C SER A 110 4.67 4.80 6.51
N ALA A 111 4.26 4.28 5.34
CA ALA A 111 3.06 4.76 4.64
C ALA A 111 1.79 4.57 5.50
N ASN A 112 1.63 3.41 6.14
CA ASN A 112 0.51 3.17 7.04
C ASN A 112 0.54 4.08 8.28
N MET A 113 1.70 4.37 8.86
CA MET A 113 1.82 5.34 9.95
C MET A 113 1.30 6.72 9.54
N PHE A 114 1.67 7.18 8.34
CA PHE A 114 1.15 8.44 7.80
C PHE A 114 -0.37 8.39 7.60
N LEU A 115 -0.91 7.35 6.96
CA LEU A 115 -2.34 7.21 6.69
C LEU A 115 -3.18 7.19 7.98
N VAL A 116 -2.72 6.46 9.01
CA VAL A 116 -3.37 6.44 10.33
C VAL A 116 -3.30 7.81 10.98
N SER A 117 -2.15 8.48 10.96
CA SER A 117 -2.00 9.83 11.54
C SER A 117 -2.90 10.84 10.84
N TRP A 118 -3.01 10.76 9.51
CA TRP A 118 -3.89 11.60 8.71
C TRP A 118 -5.37 11.35 9.07
N ALA A 119 -5.78 10.09 9.23
CA ALA A 119 -7.13 9.73 9.64
C ALA A 119 -7.46 10.18 11.07
N ASP A 120 -6.51 10.07 12.01
CA ASP A 120 -6.66 10.57 13.38
C ASP A 120 -6.84 12.10 13.38
N MET A 121 -6.02 12.82 12.60
CA MET A 121 -6.16 14.27 12.46
C MET A 121 -7.49 14.69 11.82
N ALA A 122 -7.99 13.95 10.84
CA ALA A 122 -9.30 14.20 10.25
C ALA A 122 -10.43 14.07 11.28
N GLN A 123 -10.23 13.21 12.28
CA GLN A 123 -11.12 13.04 13.43
C GLN A 123 -10.78 13.98 14.61
N SER A 124 -9.84 14.92 14.43
CA SER A 124 -9.35 15.81 15.49
C SER A 124 -8.79 15.07 16.71
N LYS A 125 -8.26 13.85 16.51
CA LYS A 125 -7.56 13.07 17.54
C LYS A 125 -6.09 13.50 17.62
N PRO A 126 -5.48 13.44 18.81
CA PRO A 126 -4.04 13.68 18.95
C PRO A 126 -3.24 12.57 18.26
N ILE A 127 -2.10 12.92 17.64
CA ILE A 127 -1.16 11.91 17.13
C ILE A 127 -0.38 11.32 18.30
N PHE A 128 -0.35 10.00 18.40
CA PHE A 128 0.42 9.30 19.44
C PHE A 128 1.81 8.81 18.96
N ARG A 129 2.03 8.69 17.65
CA ARG A 129 3.31 8.24 17.08
C ARG A 129 3.84 9.22 16.06
N LEU A 130 4.92 9.91 16.42
CA LEU A 130 5.63 10.80 15.51
C LEU A 130 6.60 10.00 14.63
N PRO A 131 6.75 10.38 13.35
CA PRO A 131 7.77 9.79 12.50
C PRO A 131 9.18 10.17 12.99
N SER A 132 10.14 9.27 12.77
CA SER A 132 11.56 9.56 13.00
C SER A 132 12.27 9.62 11.65
N PHE A 133 12.84 10.77 11.35
CA PHE A 133 13.67 10.98 10.16
C PHE A 133 15.18 10.96 10.48
N ARG A 134 15.56 10.38 11.63
CA ARG A 134 16.97 10.28 12.06
C ARG A 134 17.72 9.23 11.22
N ARG A 135 18.24 9.66 10.06
CA ARG A 135 18.98 8.79 9.13
C ARG A 135 20.25 8.18 9.72
N SER A 136 20.83 8.80 10.75
CA SER A 136 22.04 8.30 11.43
C SER A 136 21.87 6.90 12.03
N LEU A 137 20.64 6.45 12.28
CA LEU A 137 20.33 5.10 12.75
C LEU A 137 20.65 4.01 11.72
N LEU A 138 20.71 4.38 10.43
CA LEU A 138 20.98 3.48 9.32
C LEU A 138 22.38 3.70 8.74
N ASN A 139 23.30 4.27 9.52
CA ASN A 139 24.66 4.49 9.07
C ASN A 139 25.36 3.14 8.80
N PRO A 140 26.04 2.99 7.65
CA PRO A 140 26.80 1.79 7.36
C PRO A 140 27.92 1.58 8.39
N LYS A 141 28.29 0.32 8.61
CA LYS A 141 29.43 -0.05 9.47
C LYS A 141 30.71 0.64 8.98
N ARG A 142 31.59 0.97 9.92
CA ARG A 142 32.93 1.50 9.64
C ARG A 142 33.98 0.58 10.29
N PRO A 143 34.86 -0.08 9.51
CA PRO A 143 34.95 -0.06 8.05
C PRO A 143 33.74 -0.74 7.37
N GLY A 144 33.43 -0.31 6.15
CA GLY A 144 32.36 -0.92 5.36
C GLY A 144 32.72 -2.37 5.03
N CYS A 145 31.78 -3.29 5.26
CA CYS A 145 31.89 -4.67 4.82
C CYS A 145 30.68 -4.93 3.93
N VAL A 146 30.93 -5.08 2.63
CA VAL A 146 29.93 -5.41 1.61
C VAL A 146 30.24 -6.83 1.18
N ASP A 147 29.25 -7.71 1.25
CA ASP A 147 29.37 -9.07 0.76
C ASP A 147 29.41 -9.05 -0.78
N PRO A 148 30.37 -9.72 -1.44
CA PRO A 148 30.47 -9.74 -2.90
C PRO A 148 29.19 -10.22 -3.61
N THR A 149 28.38 -11.05 -2.96
CA THR A 149 27.11 -11.54 -3.53
C THR A 149 26.05 -10.45 -3.74
N LEU A 150 26.25 -9.26 -3.17
CA LEU A 150 25.38 -8.10 -3.40
C LEU A 150 25.38 -7.65 -4.86
N ASP A 151 26.50 -7.82 -5.58
CA ASP A 151 26.60 -7.44 -6.99
C ASP A 151 25.74 -8.34 -7.89
N ASP A 152 25.47 -9.58 -7.45
CA ASP A 152 24.60 -10.52 -8.17
C ASP A 152 23.10 -10.27 -7.91
N MET A 153 22.75 -9.53 -6.85
CA MET A 153 21.36 -9.25 -6.46
C MET A 153 20.77 -8.02 -7.13
N TYR A 154 21.61 -7.10 -7.63
CA TYR A 154 21.15 -5.81 -8.14
C TYR A 154 21.72 -5.53 -9.53
N VAL A 155 20.89 -4.92 -10.38
CA VAL A 155 21.28 -4.46 -11.71
C VAL A 155 21.13 -2.94 -11.79
N PRO A 156 22.13 -2.18 -12.30
CA PRO A 156 21.99 -0.74 -12.44
C PRO A 156 20.79 -0.39 -13.31
N THR A 157 19.95 0.54 -12.86
CA THR A 157 18.78 1.00 -13.65
C THR A 157 19.15 1.53 -15.03
N SER A 158 20.36 2.08 -15.20
CA SER A 158 20.90 2.52 -16.48
C SER A 158 21.15 1.38 -17.49
N THR A 159 21.21 0.13 -17.03
CA THR A 159 21.38 -1.05 -17.91
C THR A 159 20.05 -1.70 -18.28
N LEU A 160 18.95 -1.28 -17.66
CA LEU A 160 17.62 -1.71 -18.05
C LEU A 160 17.20 -1.00 -19.35
N PRO A 161 16.51 -1.70 -20.27
CA PRO A 161 15.94 -1.04 -21.44
C PRO A 161 14.96 0.06 -20.98
N PRO A 162 14.79 1.15 -21.75
CA PRO A 162 13.77 2.13 -21.47
C PRO A 162 12.41 1.42 -21.31
N PRO A 163 11.55 1.88 -20.39
CA PRO A 163 10.19 1.36 -20.31
C PRO A 163 9.58 1.41 -21.72
N LYS A 164 9.10 0.27 -22.22
CA LYS A 164 8.35 0.26 -23.47
C LYS A 164 7.23 1.27 -23.30
N GLN A 165 7.06 2.18 -24.26
CA GLN A 165 5.80 2.94 -24.34
C GLN A 165 4.66 1.92 -24.29
N PRO A 166 3.53 2.20 -23.61
CA PRO A 166 2.42 1.27 -23.57
C PRO A 166 1.98 1.01 -25.01
N LEU A 167 2.50 -0.09 -25.58
CA LEU A 167 2.03 -0.65 -26.82
C LEU A 167 0.67 -1.23 -26.46
N GLU A 168 -0.35 -0.78 -27.18
CA GLU A 168 -1.63 -1.45 -27.24
C GLU A 168 -1.34 -2.93 -27.60
N ASP A 169 -1.90 -3.87 -26.81
CA ASP A 169 -1.84 -5.33 -26.98
C ASP A 169 -0.53 -6.07 -26.57
N ASP A 170 -0.13 -6.01 -25.29
CA ASP A 170 0.49 -7.18 -24.66
C ASP A 170 -0.60 -7.90 -23.85
N ASP A 171 -1.21 -8.89 -24.50
CA ASP A 171 -2.39 -9.67 -24.11
C ASP A 171 -2.09 -10.69 -22.99
N ASP A 172 -1.13 -10.39 -22.11
CA ASP A 172 -1.02 -11.10 -20.83
C ASP A 172 -2.07 -10.51 -19.89
N ASP A 173 -3.30 -11.02 -20.04
CA ASP A 173 -4.47 -10.74 -19.20
C ASP A 173 -4.18 -11.13 -17.73
N LEU A 174 -3.36 -10.34 -17.04
CA LEU A 174 -3.03 -10.55 -15.65
C LEU A 174 -4.25 -10.17 -14.80
N ILE A 175 -4.98 -11.18 -14.33
CA ILE A 175 -6.17 -10.98 -13.51
C ILE A 175 -5.77 -10.84 -12.05
N SER A 176 -5.92 -9.64 -11.50
CA SER A 176 -5.86 -9.42 -10.05
C SER A 176 -7.16 -9.87 -9.38
N ARG A 177 -7.06 -10.70 -8.32
CA ARG A 177 -8.20 -11.18 -7.53
C ARG A 177 -7.93 -11.02 -6.04
N ILE A 178 -8.97 -10.64 -5.30
CA ILE A 178 -8.94 -10.59 -3.84
C ILE A 178 -9.48 -11.92 -3.31
N TYR A 179 -8.64 -12.67 -2.60
CA TYR A 179 -9.02 -13.93 -1.96
C TYR A 179 -9.33 -13.69 -0.49
N TYR A 180 -10.47 -14.19 -0.03
CA TYR A 180 -10.84 -14.19 1.37
C TYR A 180 -10.48 -15.53 1.98
N VAL A 181 -9.59 -15.53 2.97
CA VAL A 181 -9.15 -16.73 3.71
C VAL A 181 -9.69 -16.64 5.13
N THR A 182 -10.52 -17.60 5.53
CA THR A 182 -11.10 -17.63 6.87
C THR A 182 -10.10 -18.10 7.92
N ILE A 183 -10.40 -17.85 9.20
CA ILE A 183 -9.56 -18.34 10.30
C ILE A 183 -9.49 -19.88 10.32
N ASP A 184 -10.58 -20.58 9.99
CA ASP A 184 -10.59 -22.05 9.95
C ASP A 184 -9.73 -22.59 8.81
N GLN A 185 -9.81 -21.97 7.63
CA GLN A 185 -8.93 -22.28 6.50
C GLN A 185 -7.47 -22.00 6.86
N LEU A 186 -7.19 -20.88 7.53
CA LEU A 186 -5.84 -20.53 7.97
C LEU A 186 -5.31 -21.55 9.00
N ASN A 187 -6.12 -21.95 9.97
CA ASN A 187 -5.76 -22.95 10.98
C ASN A 187 -5.47 -24.31 10.34
N HIS A 188 -6.27 -24.69 9.34
CA HIS A 188 -6.05 -25.90 8.55
C HIS A 188 -4.74 -25.83 7.75
N LEU A 189 -4.46 -24.71 7.08
CA LEU A 189 -3.19 -24.49 6.37
C LEU A 189 -1.98 -24.55 7.31
N GLN A 190 -2.11 -23.98 8.52
CA GLN A 190 -1.06 -24.05 9.55
C GLN A 190 -0.84 -25.49 10.04
N SER A 191 -1.89 -26.28 10.21
CA SER A 191 -1.75 -27.69 10.63
C SER A 191 -1.07 -28.52 9.54
N LEU A 192 -1.41 -28.33 8.27
CA LEU A 192 -0.75 -28.98 7.13
C LEU A 192 0.72 -28.57 6.96
N ALA A 193 1.07 -27.32 7.30
CA ALA A 193 2.43 -26.81 7.24
C ALA A 193 3.29 -27.19 8.46
N THR A 194 2.69 -27.81 9.47
CA THR A 194 3.38 -28.28 10.68
C THR A 194 3.86 -29.71 10.46
N SER A 195 5.17 -29.92 10.33
CA SER A 195 5.82 -31.23 10.38
C SER A 195 6.66 -31.37 11.65
N ASP A 196 6.80 -32.60 12.15
CA ASP A 196 7.73 -33.00 13.22
C ASP A 196 7.56 -32.26 14.56
N GLY A 197 6.32 -31.98 14.98
CA GLY A 197 6.01 -31.46 16.32
C GLY A 197 6.37 -29.99 16.55
N HIS A 198 6.95 -29.30 15.56
CA HIS A 198 7.25 -27.87 15.64
C HIS A 198 6.13 -27.03 15.05
N LYS A 199 5.22 -26.51 15.90
CA LYS A 199 4.23 -25.52 15.49
C LYS A 199 4.93 -24.28 14.93
N ARG A 200 4.77 -24.01 13.63
CA ARG A 200 5.20 -22.73 13.04
C ARG A 200 4.24 -21.64 13.52
N THR A 201 4.78 -20.66 14.26
CA THR A 201 3.99 -19.65 15.00
C THR A 201 3.54 -18.44 14.18
N LYS A 202 3.99 -18.32 12.92
CA LYS A 202 3.79 -17.15 12.07
C LYS A 202 3.27 -17.57 10.70
N TRP A 203 2.09 -17.06 10.34
CA TRP A 203 1.34 -17.46 9.15
C TRP A 203 2.07 -17.20 7.82
N TRP A 204 2.90 -16.16 7.71
CA TRP A 204 3.59 -15.86 6.46
C TRP A 204 4.68 -16.89 6.11
N HIS A 205 5.20 -17.65 7.09
CA HIS A 205 6.14 -18.75 6.82
C HIS A 205 5.48 -19.99 6.23
N SER A 206 4.16 -20.11 6.26
CA SER A 206 3.46 -21.09 5.42
C SER A 206 3.28 -20.56 3.99
N VAL A 207 3.24 -19.23 3.81
CA VAL A 207 2.97 -18.53 2.53
C VAL A 207 4.24 -18.22 1.72
N THR A 208 5.45 -18.35 2.29
CA THR A 208 6.70 -17.98 1.60
C THR A 208 7.10 -18.94 0.44
N PRO A 209 7.63 -18.44 -0.69
CA PRO A 209 7.84 -19.20 -1.93
C PRO A 209 9.12 -20.04 -2.01
N GLU A 210 9.80 -20.34 -0.90
CA GLU A 210 11.16 -20.94 -0.95
C GLU A 210 11.23 -22.40 -1.39
N THR A 211 10.15 -22.95 -1.92
CA THR A 211 10.21 -24.12 -2.80
C THR A 211 9.08 -23.94 -3.80
N THR A 212 9.38 -23.80 -5.09
CA THR A 212 8.43 -23.71 -6.22
C THR A 212 7.35 -24.81 -6.19
N THR A 213 7.61 -25.93 -5.54
CA THR A 213 6.66 -27.03 -5.28
C THR A 213 5.53 -26.68 -4.31
N LYS A 214 5.71 -25.67 -3.44
CA LYS A 214 4.68 -25.24 -2.48
C LYS A 214 3.69 -24.25 -3.07
N LEU A 215 4.05 -23.41 -4.05
CA LEU A 215 3.08 -22.54 -4.74
C LEU A 215 2.06 -23.37 -5.53
N GLN A 216 2.50 -24.41 -6.24
CA GLN A 216 1.60 -25.38 -6.87
C GLN A 216 0.74 -26.13 -5.84
N LYS A 217 1.31 -26.47 -4.67
CA LYS A 217 0.55 -27.06 -3.56
C LYS A 217 -0.44 -26.06 -2.94
N TRP A 218 -0.11 -24.76 -2.90
CA TRP A 218 -0.99 -23.69 -2.45
C TRP A 218 -2.14 -23.46 -3.43
N GLU A 219 -1.86 -23.47 -4.74
CA GLU A 219 -2.89 -23.44 -5.79
C GLU A 219 -3.79 -24.69 -5.71
N SER A 220 -3.22 -25.89 -5.54
CA SER A 220 -4.00 -27.13 -5.35
C SER A 220 -4.82 -27.10 -4.06
N LEU A 221 -4.26 -26.64 -2.94
CA LEU A 221 -4.96 -26.54 -1.65
C LEU A 221 -6.03 -25.44 -1.63
N LEU A 222 -5.84 -24.34 -2.35
CA LEU A 222 -6.90 -23.35 -2.60
C LEU A 222 -7.99 -23.96 -3.49
N MET A 223 -7.65 -24.74 -4.51
CA MET A 223 -8.66 -25.37 -5.36
C MET A 223 -9.40 -26.54 -4.68
N GLU A 224 -8.73 -27.29 -3.80
CA GLU A 224 -9.29 -28.42 -3.04
C GLU A 224 -10.02 -27.98 -1.76
N GLY A 225 -9.49 -26.99 -1.05
CA GLY A 225 -10.07 -26.45 0.20
C GLY A 225 -11.16 -25.40 -0.03
N VAL A 226 -11.27 -24.85 -1.23
CA VAL A 226 -12.33 -23.91 -1.63
C VAL A 226 -13.39 -24.62 -2.47
N GLY A 227 -13.75 -25.86 -2.08
CA GLY A 227 -14.99 -26.53 -2.48
C GLY A 227 -16.27 -25.79 -2.06
N TYR A 228 -16.15 -24.63 -1.38
CA TYR A 228 -17.22 -23.70 -1.10
C TYR A 228 -16.74 -22.25 -1.34
N VAL A 229 -16.47 -21.88 -2.60
CA VAL A 229 -16.50 -20.46 -3.00
C VAL A 229 -17.95 -20.01 -2.88
N LYS A 230 -18.32 -19.36 -1.78
CA LYS A 230 -19.56 -18.61 -1.75
C LYS A 230 -19.31 -17.32 -2.53
N GLU A 231 -19.76 -17.29 -3.77
CA GLU A 231 -19.84 -16.10 -4.60
C GLU A 231 -20.89 -15.17 -3.99
N GLU A 232 -20.57 -14.47 -2.90
CA GLU A 232 -21.46 -13.48 -2.30
C GLU A 232 -21.27 -12.13 -3.02
N ALA A 233 -21.76 -12.06 -4.26
CA ALA A 233 -22.08 -10.78 -4.89
C ALA A 233 -23.26 -10.18 -4.11
N ARG A 234 -22.98 -9.39 -3.07
CA ARG A 234 -24.02 -8.52 -2.49
C ARG A 234 -24.33 -7.41 -3.48
N SER A 235 -25.34 -7.69 -4.30
CA SER A 235 -26.13 -6.70 -5.02
C SER A 235 -26.64 -5.65 -4.03
N ILE A 236 -26.11 -4.43 -4.11
CA ILE A 236 -26.66 -3.29 -3.37
C ILE A 236 -27.84 -2.79 -4.21
N HIS A 237 -29.00 -3.42 -4.05
CA HIS A 237 -30.28 -2.82 -4.40
C HIS A 237 -30.90 -2.27 -3.12
N GLY A 238 -31.10 -0.96 -3.10
CA GLY A 238 -31.72 -0.18 -2.03
C GLY A 238 -31.64 1.30 -2.40
#